data_AF-A0A7V6LF23-F1
#
_entry.id   AF-A0A7V6LF23-F1
#
_cell.length_a   1.000
_cell.length_b   1.000
_cell.length_c   1.000
_cell.angle_alpha   90.00
_cell.angle_beta   90.00
_cell.angle_gamma   90.00
#
_symmetry.space_group_name_H-M   'P 1'
#
loop_
_entity.id
_entity.type
_entity.pdbx_description
1 polymer ?
#
loop_
_entity_poly.entity_id
_entity_poly.type
_entity_poly.pdbx_seq_one_letter_code
_entity_poly.pdbx_strand_id
1 'polypeptide(L)'
;EAARKAAGELVLIFIGPLTNLALALQKYPDLPGLAPRLILMGGSAAFGNTTPAAEFNIFFDAESADRVFSAGFDLAMLGLDVTMQASLGRDDLLHLAEIGGKAGRFLQKSLSISLAWLETLGLDRVAMHDPCTLLYLVYPDMFRAERAGVRIETKGTLTYGKTVTDLFSDFQYEQQNADVVLEIDHPRFMAVFSEILSRHQ
;
A
#
# COMPACT_ATOMS: atom_id res chain seq x y z
N GLU A 1 22.04 -4.33 9.06
CA GLU A 1 22.70 -5.66 8.96
C GLU A 1 22.05 -6.53 7.89
N ALA A 2 20.74 -6.81 7.98
CA ALA A 2 19.99 -7.58 6.97
C ALA A 2 20.26 -7.09 5.53
N ALA A 3 20.19 -5.78 5.28
CA ALA A 3 20.47 -5.19 3.96
C ALA A 3 21.88 -5.51 3.45
N ARG A 4 22.91 -5.45 4.32
CA ARG A 4 24.29 -5.79 3.94
C ARG A 4 24.43 -7.28 3.64
N LYS A 5 23.78 -8.14 4.42
CA LYS A 5 23.79 -9.60 4.23
C LYS A 5 23.10 -10.01 2.92
N ALA A 6 22.03 -9.32 2.55
CA ALA A 6 21.28 -9.58 1.34
C ALA A 6 21.92 -8.99 0.08
N ALA A 7 23.03 -8.26 0.19
CA ALA A 7 23.83 -7.76 -0.94
C ALA A 7 23.00 -7.06 -2.05
N GLY A 8 22.02 -6.23 -1.68
CA GLY A 8 21.16 -5.52 -2.62
C GLY A 8 19.85 -6.24 -2.98
N GLU A 9 19.66 -7.49 -2.56
CA GLU A 9 18.45 -8.28 -2.86
C GLU A 9 17.33 -8.11 -1.82
N LEU A 10 17.57 -7.37 -0.73
CA LEU A 10 16.54 -7.14 0.28
C LEU A 10 15.47 -6.18 -0.24
N VAL A 11 14.23 -6.67 -0.31
CA VAL A 11 13.04 -5.84 -0.54
C VAL A 11 12.47 -5.40 0.80
N LEU A 12 12.25 -4.10 0.95
CA LEU A 12 11.58 -3.52 2.11
C LEU A 12 10.08 -3.42 1.84
N ILE A 13 9.27 -3.95 2.76
CA ILE A 13 7.81 -3.82 2.71
C ILE A 13 7.33 -3.08 3.96
N PHE A 14 6.64 -1.95 3.78
CA PHE A 14 6.07 -1.15 4.87
C PHE A 14 4.56 -1.02 4.70
N ILE A 15 3.81 -1.40 5.73
CA ILE A 15 2.33 -1.42 5.74
C ILE A 15 1.76 -0.57 6.88
N GLY A 16 2.53 0.41 7.34
CA GLY A 16 2.19 1.32 8.43
C GLY A 16 2.93 2.64 8.29
N PRO A 17 2.80 3.56 9.26
CA PRO A 17 3.52 4.82 9.25
C PRO A 17 5.03 4.63 9.10
N LEU A 18 5.65 5.52 8.32
CA LEU A 18 7.03 5.38 7.86
C LEU A 18 8.08 5.83 8.88
N THR A 19 7.67 6.14 10.11
CA THR A 19 8.52 6.64 11.20
C THR A 19 9.78 5.79 11.38
N ASN A 20 9.62 4.47 11.46
CA ASN A 20 10.75 3.56 11.68
C ASN A 20 11.74 3.57 10.51
N LEU A 21 11.25 3.70 9.27
CA LEU A 21 12.12 3.77 8.10
C LEU A 21 12.84 5.12 8.03
N ALA A 22 12.15 6.23 8.33
CA ALA A 22 12.75 7.55 8.39
C ALA A 22 13.84 7.64 9.47
N LEU A 23 13.62 7.05 10.64
CA LEU A 23 14.63 6.92 11.69
C LEU A 23 15.82 6.05 11.23
N ALA A 24 15.56 4.95 10.52
CA ALA A 24 16.61 4.13 9.95
C ALA A 24 17.45 4.90 8.92
N LEU A 25 16.81 5.65 8.02
CA LEU A 25 17.48 6.53 7.05
C LEU A 25 18.31 7.62 7.71
N GLN A 26 17.83 8.17 8.83
CA GLN A 26 18.60 9.16 9.59
C GLN A 26 19.94 8.60 10.07
N LYS A 27 19.93 7.35 10.52
CA LYS A 27 21.11 6.66 11.04
C LYS A 27 21.97 6.06 9.92
N TYR A 28 21.35 5.65 8.82
CA TYR A 28 21.98 4.98 7.69
C TYR A 28 21.50 5.61 6.36
N PRO A 29 22.04 6.78 5.98
CA PRO A 29 21.66 7.46 4.74
C PRO A 29 21.99 6.66 3.47
N ASP A 30 22.90 5.69 3.55
CA ASP A 30 23.27 4.76 2.48
C ASP A 30 22.27 3.61 2.30
N LEU A 31 21.22 3.53 3.13
CA LEU A 31 20.23 2.43 3.08
C LEU A 31 19.59 2.22 1.69
N PRO A 32 19.20 3.26 0.92
CA PRO A 32 18.69 3.07 -0.44
C PRO A 32 19.72 2.42 -1.39
N GLY A 33 21.02 2.57 -1.14
CA GLY A 33 22.06 1.87 -1.90
C GLY A 33 22.24 0.41 -1.48
N LEU A 34 21.85 0.04 -0.26
CA LEU A 34 21.99 -1.32 0.29
C LEU A 34 20.73 -2.18 0.14
N ALA A 35 19.56 -1.56 0.16
CA ALA A 35 18.25 -2.18 -0.01
C ALA A 35 17.40 -1.25 -0.89
N PRO A 36 17.62 -1.27 -2.22
CA PRO A 36 17.08 -0.26 -3.12
C PRO A 36 15.56 -0.35 -3.31
N ARG A 37 15.00 -1.56 -3.28
CA ARG A 37 13.57 -1.77 -3.55
C ARG A 37 12.74 -1.55 -2.28
N LEU A 38 11.83 -0.58 -2.36
CA LEU A 38 10.85 -0.29 -1.31
C LEU A 38 9.44 -0.42 -1.89
N ILE A 39 8.60 -1.21 -1.23
CA ILE A 39 7.18 -1.36 -1.54
C ILE A 39 6.42 -0.93 -0.30
N LEU A 40 5.49 0.01 -0.44
CA LEU A 40 4.69 0.44 0.70
C LEU A 40 3.20 0.43 0.41
N MET A 41 2.41 0.17 1.46
CA MET A 41 0.99 0.49 1.50
C MET A 41 0.85 1.85 2.17
N GLY A 42 0.34 2.80 1.41
CA GLY A 42 0.11 4.15 1.92
C GLY A 42 0.00 5.17 0.81
N GLY A 43 -0.64 6.28 1.14
CA GLY A 43 -0.87 7.36 0.19
C GLY A 43 -2.04 7.12 -0.74
N SER A 44 -2.25 8.09 -1.62
CA SER A 44 -3.28 8.06 -2.66
C SER A 44 -3.08 9.25 -3.60
N ALA A 45 -3.10 9.01 -4.90
CA ALA A 45 -2.99 10.07 -5.89
C ALA A 45 -4.26 10.94 -5.88
N ALA A 46 -5.44 10.30 -5.82
CA ALA A 46 -6.71 10.98 -6.04
C ALA A 46 -7.39 11.55 -4.77
N PHE A 47 -7.46 10.78 -3.67
CA PHE A 47 -8.33 11.09 -2.51
C PHE A 47 -7.79 10.55 -1.18
N GLY A 48 -8.32 10.95 -0.03
CA GLY A 48 -7.92 10.40 1.27
C GLY A 48 -8.99 9.54 1.96
N ASN A 49 -8.59 8.83 3.02
CA ASN A 49 -9.48 8.09 3.93
C ASN A 49 -9.45 8.60 5.38
N THR A 50 -8.44 9.41 5.74
CA THR A 50 -8.30 10.02 7.06
C THR A 50 -8.74 11.47 7.05
N THR A 51 -8.31 12.19 6.01
CA THR A 51 -8.90 13.47 5.60
C THR A 51 -9.36 13.33 4.16
N PRO A 52 -10.11 14.29 3.60
CA PRO A 52 -10.42 14.27 2.17
C PRO A 52 -9.19 14.20 1.25
N ALA A 53 -8.01 14.62 1.75
CA ALA A 53 -6.78 14.72 0.97
C ALA A 53 -5.74 13.64 1.27
N ALA A 54 -5.78 13.00 2.45
CA ALA A 54 -4.69 12.16 2.94
C ALA A 54 -5.14 10.76 3.38
N GLU A 55 -4.30 9.79 3.03
CA GLU A 55 -4.38 8.41 3.51
C GLU A 55 -3.74 8.28 4.89
N PHE A 56 -4.27 7.37 5.72
CA PHE A 56 -3.89 7.16 7.12
C PHE A 56 -2.40 7.05 7.40
N ASN A 57 -1.68 6.12 6.76
CA ASN A 57 -0.27 5.87 7.04
C ASN A 57 0.61 7.09 6.76
N ILE A 58 0.31 7.83 5.68
CA ILE A 58 1.03 9.05 5.33
C ILE A 58 0.62 10.22 6.22
N PHE A 59 -0.68 10.36 6.52
CA PHE A 59 -1.19 11.41 7.41
C PHE A 59 -0.62 11.29 8.83
N PHE A 60 -0.43 10.06 9.32
CA PHE A 60 0.04 9.81 10.68
C PHE A 60 1.44 10.39 10.95
N ASP A 61 2.32 10.37 9.95
CA ASP A 61 3.69 10.89 10.06
C ASP A 61 4.18 11.40 8.69
N ALA A 62 3.64 12.55 8.27
CA ALA A 62 3.87 13.11 6.95
C ALA A 62 5.33 13.54 6.76
N GLU A 63 6.00 13.99 7.82
CA GLU A 63 7.42 14.36 7.79
C GLU A 63 8.31 13.15 7.54
N SER A 64 8.03 12.01 8.20
CA SER A 64 8.75 10.77 7.92
C SER A 64 8.47 10.28 6.51
N ALA A 65 7.24 10.40 6.03
CA ALA A 65 6.90 10.06 4.65
C ALA A 65 7.66 10.94 3.64
N ASP A 66 7.70 12.27 3.79
CA ASP A 66 8.45 13.16 2.89
C ASP A 66 9.94 12.76 2.80
N ARG A 67 10.53 12.43 3.96
CA ARG A 67 11.92 11.96 4.04
C ARG A 67 12.14 10.64 3.29
N VAL A 68 11.21 9.69 3.40
CA VAL A 68 11.32 8.39 2.73
C VAL A 68 11.12 8.53 1.22
N PHE A 69 10.09 9.25 0.78
CA PHE A 69 9.84 9.49 -0.66
C PHE A 69 10.98 10.27 -1.33
N SER A 70 11.71 11.10 -0.58
CA SER A 70 12.87 11.85 -1.06
C SER A 70 14.21 11.12 -0.91
N ALA A 71 14.23 9.90 -0.34
CA ALA A 71 15.47 9.20 -0.01
C ALA A 71 16.15 8.53 -1.21
N GLY A 72 15.47 8.39 -2.36
CA GLY A 72 16.02 7.77 -3.55
C GLY A 72 15.93 6.23 -3.58
N PHE A 73 14.92 5.65 -2.93
CA PHE A 73 14.55 4.24 -3.15
C PHE A 73 13.94 4.06 -4.55
N ASP A 74 14.06 2.85 -5.09
CA ASP A 74 13.16 2.38 -6.13
C ASP A 74 11.83 2.00 -5.47
N LEU A 75 10.90 2.96 -5.46
CA LEU A 75 9.69 2.95 -4.66
C LEU A 75 8.46 2.53 -5.47
N ALA A 76 7.71 1.57 -4.96
CA ALA A 76 6.33 1.32 -5.37
C ALA A 76 5.36 1.77 -4.26
N MET A 77 4.45 2.69 -4.62
CA MET A 77 3.39 3.20 -3.74
C MET A 77 2.07 2.50 -4.06
N LEU A 78 1.60 1.64 -3.17
CA LEU A 78 0.29 1.02 -3.24
C LEU A 78 -0.69 1.80 -2.38
N GLY A 79 -1.24 2.86 -2.98
CA GLY A 79 -2.17 3.76 -2.34
C GLY A 79 -3.62 3.29 -2.37
N LEU A 80 -4.53 4.17 -1.94
CA LEU A 80 -5.97 3.92 -1.99
C LEU A 80 -6.50 3.70 -3.42
N ASP A 81 -5.85 4.29 -4.42
CA ASP A 81 -6.24 4.17 -5.83
C ASP A 81 -6.35 2.69 -6.27
N VAL A 82 -5.39 1.86 -5.88
CA VAL A 82 -5.39 0.41 -6.15
C VAL A 82 -5.98 -0.43 -5.03
N THR A 83 -5.69 -0.10 -3.77
CA THR A 83 -6.04 -0.99 -2.65
C THR A 83 -7.54 -1.08 -2.40
N MET A 84 -8.29 -0.02 -2.72
CA MET A 84 -9.76 -0.04 -2.64
C MET A 84 -10.40 -0.98 -3.67
N GLN A 85 -9.71 -1.24 -4.79
CA GLN A 85 -10.16 -2.20 -5.79
C GLN A 85 -10.00 -3.64 -5.30
N ALA A 86 -8.97 -3.93 -4.49
CA ALA A 86 -8.75 -5.22 -3.84
C ALA A 86 -9.69 -5.42 -2.62
N SER A 87 -11.00 -5.40 -2.86
CA SER A 87 -12.01 -5.47 -1.81
C SER A 87 -12.78 -6.79 -1.82
N LEU A 88 -13.30 -7.18 -0.65
CA LEU A 88 -14.05 -8.42 -0.41
C LEU A 88 -15.46 -8.09 0.10
N GLY A 89 -16.47 -8.70 -0.50
CA GLY A 89 -17.84 -8.66 -0.02
C GLY A 89 -18.15 -9.79 0.96
N ARG A 90 -19.41 -9.82 1.45
CA ARG A 90 -19.89 -10.85 2.37
C ARG A 90 -19.75 -12.26 1.80
N ASP A 91 -20.13 -12.45 0.54
CA ASP A 91 -20.08 -13.75 -0.14
C ASP A 91 -18.63 -14.20 -0.37
N ASP A 92 -17.73 -13.27 -0.70
CA ASP A 92 -16.29 -13.55 -0.81
C ASP A 92 -15.74 -14.08 0.52
N LEU A 93 -16.07 -13.43 1.64
CA LEU A 93 -15.60 -13.86 2.97
C LEU A 93 -16.17 -15.22 3.39
N LEU A 94 -17.42 -15.53 3.04
CA LEU A 94 -18.02 -16.84 3.29
C LEU A 94 -17.31 -17.93 2.49
N HIS A 95 -17.10 -17.69 1.20
CA HIS A 95 -16.38 -18.61 0.33
C HIS A 95 -14.95 -18.86 0.82
N LEU A 96 -14.20 -17.79 1.13
CA LEU A 96 -12.84 -17.89 1.65
C LEU A 96 -12.77 -18.61 2.99
N ALA A 97 -13.78 -18.47 3.86
CA ALA A 97 -13.86 -19.19 5.12
C ALA A 97 -14.07 -20.70 4.95
N GLU A 98 -14.82 -21.09 3.92
CA GLU A 98 -15.05 -22.49 3.57
C GLU A 98 -13.78 -23.13 3.02
N ILE A 99 -13.16 -22.52 2.01
CA ILE A 99 -11.99 -23.12 1.35
C ILE A 99 -10.69 -22.95 2.16
N GLY A 100 -10.59 -21.93 3.01
CA GLY A 100 -9.34 -21.54 3.68
C GLY A 100 -9.14 -22.15 5.07
N GLY A 101 -9.98 -23.08 5.49
CA GLY A 101 -9.84 -23.76 6.78
C GLY A 101 -9.77 -22.79 7.98
N LYS A 102 -8.75 -22.96 8.83
CA LYS A 102 -8.59 -22.08 10.01
C LYS A 102 -8.24 -20.64 9.63
N ALA A 103 -7.41 -20.45 8.60
CA ALA A 103 -6.98 -19.14 8.14
C ALA A 103 -8.15 -18.35 7.51
N GLY A 104 -8.95 -19.00 6.66
CA GLY A 104 -10.15 -18.41 6.08
C GLY A 104 -11.17 -17.98 7.13
N ARG A 105 -11.46 -18.84 8.12
CA ARG A 105 -12.37 -18.49 9.23
C ARG A 105 -11.84 -17.35 10.10
N PHE A 106 -10.52 -17.27 10.29
CA PHE A 106 -9.91 -16.14 10.98
C PHE A 106 -10.09 -14.85 10.19
N LEU A 107 -9.79 -14.87 8.89
CA LEU A 107 -9.97 -13.72 7.99
C LEU A 107 -11.42 -13.20 8.04
N GLN A 108 -12.40 -14.10 7.85
CA GLN A 108 -13.81 -13.76 7.92
C GLN A 108 -14.15 -13.05 9.25
N LYS A 109 -13.76 -13.62 10.39
CA LYS A 109 -14.03 -13.02 11.70
C LYS A 109 -13.38 -11.66 11.87
N SER A 110 -12.11 -11.52 11.47
CA SER A 110 -11.36 -10.27 11.61
C SER A 110 -11.97 -9.13 10.79
N LEU A 111 -12.51 -9.43 9.61
CA LEU A 111 -13.07 -8.44 8.71
C LEU A 111 -14.57 -8.19 8.91
N SER A 112 -15.28 -9.10 9.59
CA SER A 112 -16.74 -8.99 9.75
C SER A 112 -17.18 -7.73 10.49
N ILE A 113 -16.39 -7.25 11.46
CA ILE A 113 -16.70 -6.03 12.21
C ILE A 113 -16.55 -4.81 11.30
N SER A 114 -15.45 -4.71 10.55
CA SER A 114 -15.22 -3.62 9.61
C SER A 114 -16.28 -3.61 8.51
N LEU A 115 -16.62 -4.79 7.95
CA LEU A 115 -17.66 -4.91 6.94
C LEU A 115 -19.03 -4.48 7.48
N ALA A 116 -19.40 -4.92 8.70
CA ALA A 116 -20.66 -4.51 9.31
C ALA A 116 -20.74 -2.99 9.54
N TRP A 117 -19.64 -2.34 9.91
CA TRP A 117 -19.58 -0.88 10.01
C TRP A 117 -19.71 -0.21 8.63
N LEU A 118 -19.01 -0.71 7.61
CA LEU A 118 -19.10 -0.20 6.23
C LEU A 118 -20.54 -0.32 5.69
N GLU A 119 -21.25 -1.40 5.99
CA GLU A 119 -22.66 -1.59 5.60
C GLU A 119 -23.57 -0.50 6.19
N THR A 120 -23.27 0.04 7.39
CA THR A 120 -24.01 1.18 7.96
C THR A 120 -23.82 2.48 7.18
N LEU A 121 -22.75 2.56 6.37
CA LEU A 121 -22.44 3.68 5.49
C LEU A 121 -22.90 3.43 4.04
N GLY A 122 -23.58 2.32 3.78
CA GLY A 122 -24.02 1.93 2.44
C GLY A 122 -22.93 1.30 1.57
N LEU A 123 -21.82 0.87 2.17
CA LEU A 123 -20.72 0.18 1.50
C LEU A 123 -20.76 -1.32 1.81
N ASP A 124 -20.61 -2.18 0.82
CA ASP A 124 -20.79 -3.64 0.94
C ASP A 124 -19.49 -4.43 0.78
N ARG A 125 -18.34 -3.74 0.71
CA ARG A 125 -17.02 -4.36 0.54
C ARG A 125 -15.98 -3.74 1.46
N VAL A 126 -15.09 -4.59 1.97
CA VAL A 126 -13.93 -4.19 2.78
C VAL A 126 -12.64 -4.37 1.98
N ALA A 127 -11.78 -3.34 1.96
CA ALA A 127 -10.53 -3.35 1.21
C ALA A 127 -9.42 -4.14 1.93
N MET A 128 -8.63 -4.88 1.15
CA MET A 128 -7.44 -5.62 1.60
C MET A 128 -6.19 -4.82 1.26
N HIS A 129 -5.96 -3.74 2.00
CA HIS A 129 -4.87 -2.80 1.72
C HIS A 129 -3.48 -3.44 1.72
N ASP A 130 -3.04 -3.89 2.89
CA ASP A 130 -1.67 -4.34 3.12
C ASP A 130 -1.27 -5.56 2.27
N PRO A 131 -2.13 -6.58 2.07
CA PRO A 131 -1.79 -7.72 1.22
C PRO A 131 -1.44 -7.35 -0.22
N CYS A 132 -1.93 -6.21 -0.73
CA CYS A 132 -1.57 -5.77 -2.07
C CYS A 132 -0.05 -5.62 -2.24
N THR A 133 0.69 -5.25 -1.19
CA THR A 133 2.16 -5.07 -1.28
C THR A 133 2.90 -6.37 -1.58
N LEU A 134 2.51 -7.45 -0.89
CA LEU A 134 3.06 -8.78 -1.12
C LEU A 134 2.59 -9.35 -2.46
N LEU A 135 1.34 -9.13 -2.82
CA LEU A 135 0.81 -9.58 -4.11
C LEU A 135 1.50 -8.86 -5.28
N TYR A 136 1.79 -7.57 -5.16
CA TYR A 136 2.53 -6.81 -6.17
C TYR A 136 3.98 -7.30 -6.30
N LEU A 137 4.62 -7.66 -5.19
CA LEU A 137 5.96 -8.25 -5.24
C LEU A 137 5.98 -9.59 -5.98
N VAL A 138 4.99 -10.47 -5.73
CA VAL A 138 4.98 -11.85 -6.25
C VAL A 138 4.31 -11.96 -7.62
N TYR A 139 3.31 -11.13 -7.89
CA TYR A 139 2.48 -11.16 -9.10
C TYR A 139 2.36 -9.75 -9.71
N PRO A 140 3.48 -9.12 -10.12
CA PRO A 140 3.47 -7.74 -10.61
C PRO A 140 2.54 -7.54 -11.82
N ASP A 141 2.40 -8.54 -12.69
CA ASP A 141 1.51 -8.51 -13.86
C ASP A 141 0.01 -8.46 -13.52
N MET A 142 -0.36 -8.61 -12.24
CA MET A 142 -1.73 -8.38 -11.76
C MET A 142 -2.05 -6.89 -11.61
N PHE A 143 -1.03 -6.03 -11.65
CA PHE A 143 -1.14 -4.61 -11.33
C PHE A 143 -0.74 -3.73 -12.50
N ARG A 144 -1.35 -2.55 -12.58
CA ARG A 144 -0.90 -1.46 -13.45
C ARG A 144 -0.31 -0.35 -12.59
N ALA A 145 0.89 0.08 -12.94
CA ALA A 145 1.58 1.17 -12.28
C ALA A 145 2.07 2.20 -13.29
N GLU A 146 2.15 3.45 -12.85
CA GLU A 146 2.70 4.55 -13.63
C GLU A 146 3.82 5.24 -12.83
N ARG A 147 4.95 5.48 -13.49
CA ARG A 147 6.10 6.16 -12.89
C ARG A 147 5.81 7.66 -12.82
N ALA A 148 5.88 8.24 -11.63
CA ALA A 148 5.51 9.62 -11.36
C ALA A 148 6.43 10.27 -10.32
N GLY A 149 6.46 11.60 -10.33
CA GLY A 149 7.00 12.40 -9.24
C GLY A 149 5.98 12.51 -8.11
N VAL A 150 6.41 12.20 -6.89
CA VAL A 150 5.56 12.19 -5.70
C VAL A 150 6.23 12.95 -4.57
N ARG A 151 5.51 13.93 -4.01
CA ARG A 151 5.91 14.71 -2.83
C ARG A 151 4.86 14.61 -1.74
N ILE A 152 5.29 14.75 -0.49
CA ILE A 152 4.37 14.74 0.65
C ILE A 152 4.14 16.17 1.13
N GLU A 153 2.88 16.57 1.25
CA GLU A 153 2.52 17.86 1.83
C GLU A 153 2.63 17.82 3.36
N THR A 154 3.43 18.72 3.93
CA THR A 154 3.78 18.73 5.36
C THR A 154 3.45 20.06 6.06
N LYS A 155 2.85 21.02 5.37
CA LYS A 155 2.63 22.40 5.87
C LYS A 155 1.18 22.86 5.78
N GLY A 156 0.47 22.45 4.72
CA GLY A 156 -0.89 22.89 4.46
C GLY A 156 -1.87 22.46 5.56
N THR A 157 -2.80 23.34 5.94
CA THR A 157 -3.80 23.05 6.98
C THR A 157 -4.90 22.09 6.51
N LEU A 158 -5.15 22.02 5.20
CA LEU A 158 -6.18 21.16 4.60
C LEU A 158 -5.62 19.89 3.94
N THR A 159 -4.33 19.92 3.59
CA THR A 159 -3.68 18.93 2.71
C THR A 159 -2.50 18.25 3.38
N TYR A 160 -2.27 18.47 4.68
CA TYR A 160 -1.26 17.75 5.44
C TYR A 160 -1.40 16.23 5.23
N GLY A 161 -0.28 15.56 4.89
CA GLY A 161 -0.24 14.13 4.59
C GLY A 161 -0.70 13.75 3.19
N LYS A 162 -1.02 14.71 2.30
CA LYS A 162 -1.33 14.39 0.90
C LYS A 162 -0.07 13.93 0.17
N THR A 163 -0.16 12.78 -0.50
CA THR A 163 0.75 12.39 -1.58
C THR A 163 0.40 13.17 -2.84
N VAL A 164 1.17 14.22 -3.13
CA VAL A 164 1.01 15.06 -4.31
C VAL A 164 1.77 14.42 -5.46
N THR A 165 1.04 13.95 -6.48
CA THR A 165 1.59 13.29 -7.67
C THR A 165 1.43 14.19 -8.91
N ASP A 166 2.30 14.01 -9.91
CA ASP A 166 2.21 14.69 -11.21
C ASP A 166 1.46 13.89 -12.29
N LEU A 167 0.84 12.75 -11.95
CA LEU A 167 0.12 11.87 -12.88
C LEU A 167 -0.99 12.56 -13.70
N PHE A 168 -1.68 13.53 -13.09
CA PHE A 168 -2.88 14.16 -13.67
C PHE A 168 -2.66 15.64 -13.99
N SER A 169 -1.41 16.05 -14.21
CA SER A 169 -1.01 17.44 -14.37
C SER A 169 -0.02 17.63 -15.51
N ASP A 170 -0.10 18.77 -16.21
CA ASP A 170 0.92 19.19 -17.17
C ASP A 170 2.26 19.53 -16.49
N PHE A 171 2.21 19.88 -15.19
CA PHE A 171 3.42 20.07 -14.40
C PHE A 171 4.02 18.72 -14.05
N GLN A 172 5.32 18.55 -14.29
CA GLN A 172 6.08 17.35 -13.96
C GLN A 172 7.21 17.70 -13.00
N TYR A 173 7.41 16.88 -11.96
CA TYR A 173 8.56 17.05 -11.09
C TYR A 173 9.85 16.66 -11.82
N GLU A 174 10.98 17.22 -11.37
CA GLU A 174 12.29 16.90 -11.94
C GLU A 174 12.66 15.41 -11.75
N GLN A 175 12.20 14.81 -10.64
CA GLN A 175 12.43 13.41 -10.32
C GLN A 175 11.12 12.64 -10.30
N GLN A 176 11.06 11.59 -11.12
CA GLN A 176 10.01 10.58 -11.05
C GLN A 176 10.46 9.47 -10.07
N ASN A 177 10.12 9.65 -8.81
CA ASN A 177 10.66 8.89 -7.67
C ASN A 177 9.79 7.70 -7.24
N ALA A 178 8.62 7.47 -7.82
CA ALA A 178 7.78 6.33 -7.45
C ALA A 178 7.00 5.71 -8.62
N ASP A 179 6.89 4.39 -8.62
CA ASP A 179 5.82 3.66 -9.31
C ASP A 179 4.54 3.80 -8.49
N VAL A 180 3.60 4.62 -8.95
CA VAL A 180 2.27 4.74 -8.35
C VAL A 180 1.39 3.64 -8.91
N VAL A 181 0.97 2.71 -8.06
CA VAL A 181 0.14 1.57 -8.47
C VAL A 181 -1.33 1.98 -8.48
N LEU A 182 -1.97 1.87 -9.64
CA LEU A 182 -3.29 2.46 -9.90
C LEU A 182 -4.40 1.43 -10.08
N GLU A 183 -4.08 0.24 -10.59
CA GLU A 183 -5.09 -0.77 -10.90
C GLU A 183 -4.63 -2.17 -10.51
N ILE A 184 -5.61 -3.03 -10.22
CA ILE A 184 -5.43 -4.45 -9.96
C ILE A 184 -6.46 -5.25 -10.75
N ASP A 185 -6.04 -6.36 -11.35
CA ASP A 185 -6.93 -7.36 -11.91
C ASP A 185 -7.66 -8.09 -10.76
N HIS A 186 -8.86 -7.60 -10.42
CA HIS A 186 -9.63 -8.12 -9.28
C HIS A 186 -10.03 -9.60 -9.44
N PRO A 187 -10.50 -10.09 -10.60
CA PRO A 187 -10.70 -11.52 -10.82
C PRO A 187 -9.46 -12.36 -10.53
N ARG A 188 -8.28 -11.91 -11.01
CA ARG A 188 -7.02 -12.61 -10.75
C ARG A 188 -6.61 -12.53 -9.27
N PHE A 189 -6.84 -11.39 -8.62
CA PHE A 189 -6.67 -11.23 -7.17
C PHE A 189 -7.49 -12.29 -6.41
N MET A 190 -8.78 -12.41 -6.71
CA MET A 190 -9.66 -13.38 -6.05
C MET A 190 -9.19 -14.83 -6.25
N ALA A 191 -8.76 -15.19 -7.46
CA ALA A 191 -8.24 -16.52 -7.77
C ALA A 191 -6.96 -16.83 -6.96
N VAL A 192 -5.98 -15.92 -6.98
CA VAL A 192 -4.71 -16.09 -6.26
C VAL A 192 -4.93 -16.12 -4.75
N PHE A 193 -5.75 -15.22 -4.21
CA PHE A 193 -6.00 -15.14 -2.78
C PHE A 193 -6.71 -16.39 -2.25
N SER A 194 -7.67 -16.92 -3.04
CA SER A 194 -8.34 -18.20 -2.76
C SER A 194 -7.36 -19.38 -2.77
N GLU A 195 -6.47 -19.43 -3.76
CA GLU A 195 -5.43 -20.47 -3.84
C GLU A 195 -4.52 -20.44 -2.62
N ILE A 196 -4.03 -19.26 -2.22
CA ILE A 196 -3.16 -19.10 -1.04
C ILE A 196 -3.86 -19.61 0.22
N LEU A 197 -5.11 -19.22 0.44
CA LEU A 197 -5.86 -19.65 1.62
C LEU A 197 -6.14 -21.15 1.63
N SER A 198 -6.40 -21.76 0.47
CA SER A 198 -6.66 -23.20 0.35
C SER A 198 -5.48 -24.08 0.79
N ARG A 199 -4.25 -23.56 0.73
CA ARG A 199 -3.04 -24.26 1.19
C ARG A 199 -2.96 -24.39 2.71
N HIS A 200 -3.85 -23.72 3.45
CA HIS A 200 -3.92 -23.72 4.92
C HIS A 200 -5.16 -24.48 5.45
N GLN A 201 -5.75 -25.38 4.66
CA GLN A 201 -6.79 -26.31 5.12
C GLN A 201 -6.30 -27.23 6.24
#